data_AF-A0A7J3BBW7-F1
#
_entry.id   AF-A0A7J3BBW7-F1
#
_cell.length_a   1.000
_cell.length_b   1.000
_cell.length_c   1.000
_cell.angle_alpha   90.00
_cell.angle_beta   90.00
_cell.angle_gamma   90.00
#
_symmetry.space_group_name_H-M   'P 1'
#
loop_
_entity.id
_entity.type
_entity.pdbx_description
1 polymer ?
#
loop_
_entity_poly.entity_id
_entity_poly.type
_entity_poly.pdbx_seq_one_letter_code
_entity_poly.pdbx_strand_id
1 'polypeptide(L)'
;MVDKIVCKYAVIKRRGATGKLYRSPRIYLPTKLTEDSSFPFREGEQVYVRIVDRRLIIERLPKRIRETLVGEQVSAEIAPSSADREST
;
A
#
# COMPACT_ATOMS: atom_id res chain seq x y z
N MET A 1 -16.72 9.52 17.31
CA MET A 1 -16.87 8.32 16.47
C MET A 1 -17.33 8.73 15.09
N VAL A 2 -16.38 8.84 14.17
CA VAL A 2 -16.63 9.01 12.73
C VAL A 2 -16.77 7.63 12.11
N ASP A 3 -17.95 7.32 11.56
CA ASP A 3 -18.23 6.03 10.92
C ASP A 3 -17.92 6.04 9.41
N LYS A 4 -18.09 7.18 8.74
CA LYS A 4 -17.93 7.34 7.29
C LYS A 4 -17.33 8.69 6.93
N ILE A 5 -16.45 8.71 5.93
CA ILE A 5 -15.90 9.93 5.37
C ILE A 5 -15.51 9.73 3.90
N VAL A 6 -15.64 10.78 3.09
CA VAL A 6 -15.18 10.78 1.70
C VAL A 6 -13.69 11.11 1.66
N CYS A 7 -12.91 10.27 0.98
CA CYS A 7 -11.46 10.39 0.86
C CYS A 7 -11.04 10.54 -0.61
N LYS A 8 -9.87 11.12 -0.84
CA LYS A 8 -9.31 11.27 -2.19
C LYS A 8 -8.38 10.10 -2.52
N TYR A 9 -8.65 9.42 -3.62
CA TYR A 9 -7.69 8.55 -4.29
C TYR A 9 -6.81 9.41 -5.21
N ALA A 10 -5.50 9.33 -5.02
CA ALA A 10 -4.52 10.08 -5.81
C ALA A 10 -3.47 9.13 -6.36
N VAL A 11 -3.00 9.39 -7.59
CA VAL A 11 -1.88 8.66 -8.18
C VAL A 11 -0.77 9.67 -8.45
N ILE A 12 0.30 9.59 -7.66
CA ILE A 12 1.48 10.43 -7.90
C ILE A 12 2.32 9.75 -8.97
N LYS A 13 2.66 10.49 -10.02
CA LYS A 13 3.55 10.04 -11.09
C LYS A 13 4.92 10.65 -10.85
N ARG A 14 5.97 9.83 -10.77
CA ARG A 14 7.37 10.26 -10.65
C ARG A 14 8.16 9.68 -11.80
N ARG A 15 8.99 10.48 -12.46
CA ARG A 15 10.00 9.96 -13.39
C ARG A 15 11.19 9.49 -12.58
N GLY A 16 11.59 8.25 -12.78
CA GLY A 16 12.84 7.72 -12.25
C GLY A 16 14.03 8.23 -13.06
N ALA A 17 15.23 8.03 -12.51
CA ALA A 17 16.49 8.46 -13.14
C ALA A 17 16.71 7.85 -14.54
N THR A 18 16.18 6.64 -14.79
CA THR A 18 16.26 5.92 -16.08
C THR A 18 15.10 6.24 -17.03
N GLY A 19 14.28 7.25 -16.74
CA GLY A 19 13.13 7.62 -17.56
C GLY A 19 11.87 6.76 -17.32
N LYS A 20 11.95 5.67 -16.55
CA LYS A 20 10.79 4.85 -16.14
C LYS A 20 9.80 5.71 -15.33
N LEU A 21 8.52 5.64 -15.67
CA LEU A 21 7.46 6.40 -15.00
C LEU A 21 6.85 5.57 -13.86
N TYR A 22 7.22 5.90 -12.63
CA TYR A 22 6.71 5.27 -11.43
C TYR A 22 5.37 5.90 -11.04
N ARG A 23 4.36 5.06 -10.86
CA ARG A 23 3.06 5.46 -10.33
C ARG A 23 2.96 4.99 -8.88
N SER A 24 2.59 5.90 -8.00
CA SER A 24 2.44 5.65 -6.58
C SER A 24 1.01 6.03 -6.17
N PRO A 25 0.07 5.07 -6.22
CA PRO A 25 -1.28 5.22 -5.71
C PRO A 25 -1.26 5.53 -4.21
N ARG A 26 -2.11 6.45 -3.78
CA ARG A 26 -2.29 6.86 -2.39
C ARG A 26 -3.77 7.08 -2.12
N ILE A 27 -4.23 6.68 -0.93
CA ILE A 27 -5.52 7.09 -0.38
C ILE A 27 -5.22 8.06 0.75
N TYR A 28 -5.72 9.29 0.64
CA TYR A 28 -5.60 10.27 1.72
C TYR A 28 -6.69 10.02 2.76
N LEU A 29 -6.28 9.76 4.01
CA LEU A 29 -7.18 9.65 5.15
C LEU A 29 -7.13 10.98 5.95
N PRO A 30 -8.26 11.68 6.13
CA PRO A 30 -8.29 12.92 6.88
C PRO A 30 -7.97 12.74 8.37
N THR A 31 -7.37 13.77 8.99
CA THR A 31 -7.02 13.74 10.44
C THR A 31 -8.24 13.47 11.32
N LYS A 32 -9.41 14.04 10.97
CA LYS A 32 -10.68 13.80 11.65
C LYS A 32 -11.06 12.30 11.71
N LEU A 33 -10.63 11.50 10.74
CA LEU A 33 -10.81 10.04 10.75
C LEU A 33 -9.71 9.35 11.56
N THR A 34 -8.45 9.74 11.37
CA THR A 34 -7.29 9.03 11.94
C THR A 34 -7.05 9.32 13.41
N GLU A 35 -7.48 10.46 13.92
CA GLU A 35 -7.40 10.85 15.34
C GLU A 35 -8.59 10.34 16.17
N ASP A 36 -9.61 9.76 15.53
CA ASP A 36 -10.72 9.16 16.28
C ASP A 36 -10.23 7.92 17.03
N SER A 37 -10.64 7.79 18.30
CA SER A 37 -10.30 6.64 19.16
C SER A 37 -10.70 5.27 18.57
N SER A 38 -11.68 5.24 17.66
CA SER A 38 -12.09 4.01 16.98
C SER A 38 -11.28 3.70 15.72
N PHE A 39 -10.34 4.55 15.31
CA PHE A 39 -9.52 4.31 14.13
C PHE A 39 -8.64 3.06 14.33
N PRO A 40 -8.67 2.09 13.40
CA PRO A 40 -8.13 0.76 13.67
C PRO A 40 -6.62 0.66 13.55
N PHE A 41 -5.91 1.67 13.02
CA PHE A 41 -4.48 1.59 12.73
C PHE A 41 -3.65 2.58 13.54
N ARG A 42 -2.38 2.25 13.75
CA ARG A 42 -1.37 3.17 14.29
C ARG A 42 -0.35 3.56 13.23
N GLU A 43 0.31 4.70 13.45
CA GLU A 43 1.43 5.11 12.61
C GLU A 43 2.52 4.02 12.60
N GLY A 44 3.05 3.72 11.42
CA GLY A 44 4.08 2.68 11.23
C GLY A 44 3.56 1.23 11.26
N GLU A 45 2.28 1.00 11.50
CA GLU A 45 1.69 -0.35 11.50
C GLU A 45 1.60 -0.91 10.07
N GLN A 46 2.01 -2.18 9.90
CA GLN A 46 1.79 -2.90 8.65
C GLN A 46 0.32 -3.31 8.53
N VAL A 47 -0.29 -3.00 7.38
CA VAL A 47 -1.69 -3.33 7.08
C VAL A 47 -1.78 -4.41 6.01
N TYR A 48 -2.80 -5.24 6.10
CA TYR A 48 -3.15 -6.21 5.07
C TYR A 48 -4.25 -5.61 4.18
N VAL A 49 -3.96 -5.50 2.88
CA VAL A 49 -4.85 -4.91 1.89
C VAL A 49 -5.25 -5.97 0.88
N ARG A 50 -6.57 -6.15 0.68
CA ARG A 50 -7.11 -7.14 -0.26
C ARG A 50 -8.34 -6.61 -0.99
N ILE A 51 -8.68 -7.25 -2.10
CA ILE A 51 -9.89 -6.96 -2.87
C ILE A 51 -10.89 -8.10 -2.66
N VAL A 52 -12.13 -7.75 -2.29
CA VAL A 52 -13.25 -8.69 -2.10
C VAL A 52 -14.48 -8.11 -2.75
N ASP A 53 -15.09 -8.82 -3.70
CA ASP A 53 -16.33 -8.39 -4.37
C ASP A 53 -16.31 -6.92 -4.81
N ARG A 54 -15.19 -6.51 -5.42
CA ARG A 54 -14.91 -5.14 -5.90
C ARG A 54 -14.74 -4.08 -4.81
N ARG A 55 -14.55 -4.48 -3.55
CA ARG A 55 -14.25 -3.60 -2.42
C ARG A 55 -12.78 -3.73 -2.05
N LEU A 56 -12.13 -2.59 -1.80
CA LEU A 56 -10.81 -2.57 -1.18
C LEU A 56 -11.00 -2.66 0.35
N ILE A 57 -10.47 -3.73 0.94
CA ILE A 57 -10.53 -3.98 2.37
C ILE A 57 -9.13 -3.78 2.93
N ILE A 58 -9.02 -2.96 3.99
CA ILE A 58 -7.78 -2.70 4.71
C ILE A 58 -7.99 -3.19 6.14
N GLU A 59 -7.16 -4.11 6.58
CA GLU A 59 -7.25 -4.76 7.89
C GLU A 59 -5.87 -4.74 8.56
N ARG A 60 -5.82 -4.96 9.88
CA ARG A 60 -4.55 -5.18 10.56
C ARG A 60 -3.90 -6.44 10.02
N LEU A 61 -2.58 -6.42 9.80
CA LEU A 61 -1.87 -7.60 9.31
C LEU A 61 -1.97 -8.74 10.33
N PRO A 62 -2.63 -9.87 9.99
CA PRO A 62 -2.74 -10.99 10.94
C PRO A 62 -1.36 -11.61 11.18
N LYS A 63 -1.04 -11.95 12.44
CA LYS A 63 0.26 -12.53 12.81
C LYS A 63 0.63 -13.75 11.95
N ARG A 64 -0.33 -14.64 11.69
CA ARG A 64 -0.14 -15.85 10.87
C ARG A 64 0.21 -15.55 9.41
N ILE A 65 -0.27 -14.42 8.87
CA ILE A 65 -0.04 -14.04 7.48
C ILE A 65 1.26 -13.25 7.33
N ARG A 66 1.70 -12.58 8.41
CA ARG A 66 2.93 -11.77 8.44
C ARG A 66 4.16 -12.57 8.02
N GLU A 67 4.28 -13.80 8.46
CA GLU A 67 5.44 -14.66 8.17
C GLU A 67 5.51 -15.07 6.69
N THR A 68 4.36 -15.32 6.07
CA THR A 68 4.28 -15.75 4.67
C THR A 68 4.42 -14.58 3.69
N LEU A 69 3.69 -13.48 3.91
CA LEU A 69 3.64 -12.37 2.95
C LEU A 69 4.87 -11.46 2.99
N VAL A 70 5.53 -11.31 4.15
CA VAL A 70 6.76 -10.51 4.23
C VAL A 70 7.86 -11.16 3.37
N GLY A 71 7.90 -12.50 3.30
CA GLY A 71 8.82 -13.22 2.40
C GLY A 71 8.54 -12.98 0.92
N GLU A 72 7.26 -13.04 0.52
CA GLU A 72 6.84 -12.84 -0.87
C GLU A 72 6.96 -11.38 -1.34
N GLN A 73 6.58 -10.40 -0.51
CA GLN A 73 6.67 -8.98 -0.84
C GLN A 73 8.12 -8.49 -0.94
N VAL A 74 8.98 -8.94 -0.02
CA VAL A 74 10.42 -8.62 -0.07
C VAL A 74 11.06 -9.27 -1.31
N SER A 75 10.62 -10.46 -1.72
CA SER A 75 11.10 -11.11 -2.95
C SER A 75 10.62 -10.41 -4.22
N ALA A 76 9.39 -9.86 -4.23
CA ALA A 76 8.86 -9.06 -5.34
C ALA A 76 9.49 -7.66 -5.46
N GLU A 77 9.96 -7.08 -4.34
CA GLU A 77 10.69 -5.80 -4.34
C GLU A 77 12.21 -5.97 -4.60
N ILE A 78 12.82 -7.09 -4.18
CA ILE A 78 14.25 -7.38 -4.38
C ILE A 78 14.53 -7.93 -5.78
N ALA A 79 13.56 -8.50 -6.50
CA ALA A 79 13.75 -8.80 -7.91
C ALA A 79 13.86 -7.45 -8.68
N PRO A 80 15.04 -7.01 -9.14
CA PRO A 80 15.05 -6.01 -10.19
C PRO A 80 14.28 -6.63 -11.35
N SER A 81 13.30 -5.89 -11.86
CA SER A 81 12.65 -6.15 -13.15
C SER A 81 13.70 -6.74 -14.09
N SER A 82 13.63 -8.04 -14.36
CA SER A 82 14.61 -8.82 -15.13
C SER A 82 14.67 -8.44 -16.61
N ALA A 83 14.12 -7.28 -16.97
CA ALA A 83 14.21 -6.65 -18.28
C ALA A 83 15.45 -5.73 -18.46
N ASP A 84 16.36 -5.64 -17.49
CA ASP A 84 17.61 -4.86 -17.63
C ASP A 84 18.85 -5.79 -17.82
N ARG A 85 18.70 -6.89 -18.55
CA ARG A 85 19.82 -7.70 -19.08
C ARG A 85 19.54 -8.20 -20.49
N GLU A 86 19.60 -7.29 -21.46
CA GLU A 86 20.21 -7.57 -22.76
C GLU A 86 20.39 -6.25 -23.51
N SER A 87 21.55 -6.14 -24.18
CA SER A 87 22.02 -5.02 -25.02
C SER A 87 22.81 -3.93 -24.29
N THR A 88 24.06 -4.23 -23.95
CA THR A 88 25.26 -3.81 -24.73
C THR A 88 26.49 -4.48 -24.13
#